data_AF-A0A439JIG1-F1
#
_entry.id   AF-A0A439JIG1-F1
#
_cell.length_a   1.000
_cell.length_b   1.000
_cell.length_c   1.000
_cell.angle_alpha   90.00
_cell.angle_beta   90.00
_cell.angle_gamma   90.00
#
_symmetry.space_group_name_H-M   'P 1'
#
loop_
_entity.id
_entity.type
_entity.pdbx_description
1 polymer ?
#
loop_
_entity_poly.entity_id
_entity_poly.type
_entity_poly.pdbx_seq_one_letter_code
_entity_poly.pdbx_strand_id
1 'polypeptide(L)' 'VWARLGAKVTVVEFLDTILGGMDGEVAKQFQRMLSKQGIEFRLGAKVTGVAKAKKGATVTFEPVKGGAAETIEADAVL' A
#
# COMPACT_ATOMS: atom_id res chain seq x y z
N VAL A 1 -5.84 8.64 9.25
CA VAL A 1 -6.36 8.66 10.64
C VAL A 1 -6.16 7.32 11.32
N TRP A 2 -6.61 6.20 10.72
CA TRP A 2 -6.51 4.85 11.29
C TRP A 2 -5.13 4.43 11.82
N ALA A 3 -4.05 4.70 11.08
CA ALA A 3 -2.69 4.41 11.56
C ALA A 3 -2.37 5.06 12.92
N ARG A 4 -2.81 6.30 13.13
CA ARG A 4 -2.61 7.03 14.41
C ARG A 4 -3.47 6.48 15.54
N LEU A 5 -4.55 5.78 15.22
CA LEU A 5 -5.44 5.12 16.17
C LEU A 5 -5.01 3.66 16.45
N GLY A 6 -3.86 3.22 15.94
CA GLY A 6 -3.26 1.91 16.25
C GLY A 6 -3.44 0.85 15.15
N ALA A 7 -4.09 1.15 14.04
CA ALA A 7 -4.18 0.19 12.93
C ALA A 7 -2.82 0.02 12.24
N LYS A 8 -2.44 -1.23 11.92
CA LYS A 8 -1.37 -1.48 10.97
C LYS A 8 -1.87 -1.12 9.57
N VAL A 9 -1.19 -0.19 8.90
CA VAL A 9 -1.60 0.28 7.57
C VAL A 9 -0.51 -0.01 6.55
N THR A 10 -0.89 -0.69 5.48
CA THR A 10 -0.07 -0.93 4.31
C THR A 10 -0.74 -0.29 3.09
N VAL A 11 0.00 0.52 2.33
CA VAL A 11 -0.44 1.14 1.09
C VAL A 11 0.10 0.32 -0.07
N VAL A 12 -0.79 -0.15 -0.96
CA VAL A 12 -0.44 -0.83 -2.21
C VAL A 12 -0.75 0.14 -3.35
N GLU A 13 0.26 0.51 -4.14
CA GLU A 13 0.17 1.54 -5.17
C GLU A 13 0.82 1.04 -6.46
N PHE A 14 0.15 1.29 -7.58
CA PHE A 14 0.59 0.87 -8.90
C PHE A 14 1.83 1.63 -9.36
N LEU A 15 1.90 2.93 -9.10
CA LEU A 15 3.04 3.75 -9.48
C LEU A 15 4.25 3.48 -8.57
N ASP A 16 5.45 3.79 -9.08
CA ASP A 16 6.71 3.71 -8.31
C ASP A 16 6.84 4.84 -7.26
N THR A 17 5.87 5.76 -7.19
CA THR A 17 5.84 6.88 -6.25
C THR A 17 4.43 7.10 -5.70
N ILE A 18 4.36 7.58 -4.46
CA ILE A 18 3.13 8.17 -3.95
C ILE A 18 2.92 9.56 -4.54
N LEU A 19 1.68 10.05 -4.53
CA LEU A 19 1.33 11.42 -4.96
C LEU A 19 1.82 11.74 -6.39
N GLY A 20 1.56 10.86 -7.37
CA GLY A 20 2.23 10.87 -8.68
C GLY A 20 2.13 12.16 -9.52
N GLY A 21 1.18 13.05 -9.24
CA GLY A 21 1.09 14.36 -9.90
C GLY A 21 1.91 15.47 -9.23
N MET A 22 2.54 15.19 -8.08
CA MET A 22 3.31 16.17 -7.30
C MET A 22 4.80 16.10 -7.60
N ASP A 23 5.54 17.11 -7.15
CA ASP A 23 6.99 17.10 -7.20
C ASP A 23 7.58 15.84 -6.53
N GLY A 24 8.55 15.21 -7.21
CA GLY A 24 9.10 13.92 -6.79
C GLY A 24 9.93 13.99 -5.51
N GLU A 25 10.60 15.12 -5.24
CA GLU A 25 11.35 15.29 -4.00
C GLU A 25 10.40 15.44 -2.82
N VAL A 26 9.35 16.25 -2.98
CA VAL A 26 8.29 16.42 -1.98
C VAL A 26 7.61 15.08 -1.69
N ALA A 27 7.22 14.32 -2.72
CA ALA A 27 6.59 13.02 -2.56
C ALA A 27 7.48 12.04 -1.79
N LYS A 28 8.78 11.99 -2.10
CA LYS A 28 9.75 11.11 -1.43
C LYS A 28 9.97 11.48 0.03
N GLN A 29 10.06 12.77 0.36
CA GLN A 29 10.18 13.21 1.74
C GLN A 29 8.91 12.88 2.53
N PHE A 30 7.74 13.11 1.93
CA PHE A 30 6.47 12.77 2.56
C PHE A 30 6.35 11.27 2.82
N GLN A 31 6.70 10.42 1.84
CA GLN A 31 6.73 8.96 2.02
C GLN A 31 7.61 8.57 3.20
N ARG A 32 8.84 9.12 3.30
CA ARG A 32 9.76 8.85 4.42
C ARG A 32 9.14 9.23 5.76
N MET A 33 8.45 10.36 5.84
CA MET A 33 7.78 10.79 7.07
C MET A 33 6.64 9.85 7.47
N LEU A 34 5.87 9.35 6.51
CA LEU A 34 4.79 8.39 6.76
C LEU A 34 5.33 7.00 7.14
N SER A 35 6.41 6.55 6.51
CA SER A 35 7.06 5.28 6.88
C SER A 35 7.63 5.32 8.29
N LYS A 36 8.20 6.46 8.72
CA LYS A 36 8.62 6.65 10.12
C LYS A 36 7.45 6.60 11.12
N GLN A 37 6.23 6.89 10.67
CA GLN A 37 5.00 6.75 11.46
C GLN A 37 4.43 5.32 11.43
N GLY A 38 5.12 4.36 10.79
CA GLY A 38 4.70 2.95 10.75
C GLY A 38 3.82 2.57 9.57
N ILE A 39 3.64 3.45 8.57
CA ILE A 39 2.91 3.10 7.34
C ILE A 39 3.84 2.35 6.38
N GLU A 40 3.45 1.14 6.01
CA GLU A 40 4.17 0.32 5.03
C GLU A 40 3.73 0.69 3.60
N PHE A 41 4.65 0.65 2.64
CA PHE A 41 4.37 0.93 1.23
C PHE A 41 4.81 -0.23 0.34
N ARG A 42 3.92 -0.63 -0.57
CA ARG A 42 4.15 -1.56 -1.68
C ARG A 42 3.90 -0.79 -2.97
N LEU A 43 4.93 -0.10 -3.44
CA LEU A 43 4.90 0.70 -4.67
C LEU A 43 5.25 -0.16 -5.87
N GLY A 44 4.88 0.29 -7.07
CA GLY A 44 5.10 -0.51 -8.28
C GLY A 44 4.31 -1.82 -8.24
N ALA A 45 3.17 -1.85 -7.55
CA ALA A 45 2.39 -3.04 -7.26
C ALA A 45 1.00 -2.95 -7.91
N LYS A 46 0.73 -3.86 -8.84
CA LYS A 46 -0.56 -3.99 -9.51
C LYS A 46 -1.45 -4.92 -8.71
N VAL A 47 -2.50 -4.37 -8.09
CA VAL A 47 -3.55 -5.19 -7.48
C VAL A 47 -4.24 -6.02 -8.57
N THR A 48 -4.25 -7.34 -8.39
CA THR A 48 -4.89 -8.28 -9.31
C THR A 48 -6.24 -8.77 -8.78
N GLY A 49 -6.50 -8.63 -7.47
CA GLY A 49 -7.80 -8.96 -6.91
C GLY A 49 -7.95 -8.59 -5.44
N VAL A 50 -9.20 -8.37 -5.03
CA VAL A 50 -9.61 -8.22 -3.64
C VAL A 50 -10.80 -9.16 -3.39
N ALA A 51 -10.66 -10.08 -2.44
CA ALA A 51 -11.71 -11.02 -2.08
C ALA A 51 -12.14 -10.80 -0.63
N LYS A 52 -13.45 -10.85 -0.36
CA LYS A 52 -13.96 -10.84 1.02
C LYS A 52 -13.58 -12.15 1.70
N ALA A 53 -13.07 -12.05 2.92
CA ALA A 53 -12.82 -13.20 3.79
C ALA A 53 -13.91 -13.30 4.86
N LYS A 54 -13.88 -14.35 5.68
CA LYS A 54 -14.82 -14.49 6.83
C LYS A 54 -14.70 -13.30 7.80
N LYS A 55 -13.50 -12.72 7.92
CA LYS A 55 -13.22 -11.47 8.63
C LYS A 55 -12.29 -10.64 7.74
N GLY A 56 -12.72 -9.44 7.35
CA GLY A 56 -11.94 -8.56 6.48
C GLY A 56 -11.88 -9.01 5.02
N ALA A 57 -10.72 -8.81 4.40
CA ALA A 57 -10.47 -9.12 3.00
C ALA A 57 -9.03 -9.55 2.75
N THR A 58 -8.85 -10.26 1.64
CA THR A 58 -7.57 -10.70 1.11
C THR A 58 -7.28 -9.89 -0.15
N VAL A 59 -6.11 -9.25 -0.20
CA VAL A 59 -5.65 -8.44 -1.33
C VAL A 59 -4.47 -9.15 -1.97
N THR A 60 -4.56 -9.41 -3.28
CA THR A 60 -3.48 -10.00 -4.06
C THR A 60 -2.97 -8.98 -5.07
N PHE A 61 -1.65 -8.86 -5.18
CA PHE A 61 -0.98 -7.93 -6.08
C PHE A 61 0.33 -8.52 -6.60
N GLU A 62 0.82 -8.02 -7.72
CA GLU A 62 2.09 -8.42 -8.31
C GLU A 62 2.93 -7.19 -8.72
N PRO A 63 4.26 -7.30 -8.77
CA PRO A 63 5.09 -6.20 -9.26
C PRO A 63 4.74 -5.85 -10.70
N VAL A 64 4.55 -4.56 -10.98
CA VAL A 64 4.22 -4.05 -12.32
C VAL A 64 5.29 -4.43 -13.35
N LYS A 65 6.54 -4.55 -12.91
CA LYS A 65 7.70 -4.92 -13.75
C LYS A 65 7.88 -6.44 -13.91
N GLY A 66 6.89 -7.23 -13.47
CA GLY A 66 6.95 -8.69 -13.43
C GLY A 66 7.59 -9.22 -12.15
N GLY A 67 7.09 -10.36 -11.67
CA GLY A 67 7.53 -10.98 -10.43
C GLY A 67 6.46 -11.90 -9.84
N ALA A 68 6.74 -12.46 -8.66
CA ALA A 68 5.78 -13.29 -7.94
C ALA A 68 4.63 -12.43 -7.37
N ALA A 69 3.43 -12.97 -7.39
CA ALA A 69 2.30 -12.37 -6.69
C ALA A 69 2.49 -12.48 -5.17
N GLU A 70 2.10 -11.43 -4.45
CA GLU A 70 2.01 -11.37 -3.01
C GLU A 70 0.54 -11.26 -2.59
N THR A 71 0.22 -11.82 -1.43
CA THR A 71 -1.11 -11.72 -0.83
C THR A 71 -0.99 -11.21 0.59
N ILE A 72 -1.84 -10.25 0.95
CA ILE A 72 -1.96 -9.74 2.31
C ILE A 72 -3.42 -9.84 2.78
N GLU A 73 -3.60 -10.04 4.08
CA GLU A 73 -4.90 -10.00 4.74
C GLU A 73 -5.04 -8.69 5.50
N ALA A 74 -6.25 -8.12 5.50
CA ALA A 74 -6.56 -6.90 6.23
C ALA A 74 -8.00 -6.93 6.76
N ASP A 75 -8.22 -6.36 7.95
CA ASP A 75 -9.56 -6.25 8.54
C ASP A 75 -10.47 -5.31 7.72
N ALA A 76 -9.88 -4.35 7.00
CA ALA A 76 -10.57 -3.43 6.09
C ALA A 76 -9.67 -3.04 4.91
N VAL A 77 -10.29 -2.74 3.76
CA VAL A 77 -9.63 -2.24 2.54
C VAL A 77 -10.32 -0.92 2.15
N LEU A 78 -9.53 0.11 1.85
CA LEU A 78 -9.98 1.45 1.46
C LEU A 78 -9.71 1.70 -0.02
#